data_AF-A0A7C2I105-F1
#
_entry.id   AF-A0A7C2I105-F1
#
_cell.length_a   1.000
_cell.length_b   1.000
_cell.length_c   1.000
_cell.angle_alpha   90.00
_cell.angle_beta   90.00
_cell.angle_gamma   90.00
#
_symmetry.space_group_name_H-M   'P 1'
#
loop_
_entity.id
_entity.type
_entity.pdbx_description
1 polymer ?
#
loop_
_entity_poly.entity_id
_entity_poly.type
_entity_poly.pdbx_seq_one_letter_code
_entity_poly.pdbx_strand_id
1 'polypeptide(L)'
;MPVLPDFESAEFAPALKAIRKQLQLSRTALAAQVGLSTAAIQRYEAQDGSNIKPSREAYERLSKVLATLLADSASAAVSPPPPVMPPVAVAAATAAEPAAPLAAGILLADATLEQLIARAKAMGAKKVTVEF
;
A
#
# COMPACT_ATOMS: atom_id res chain seq x y z
N MET A 1 15.09 -19.16 -7.14
CA MET A 1 14.23 -19.88 -6.19
C MET A 1 12.94 -19.09 -6.04
N PRO A 2 11.74 -19.72 -6.08
CA PRO A 2 10.50 -18.99 -5.86
C PRO A 2 10.48 -18.44 -4.43
N VAL A 3 10.22 -17.14 -4.28
CA VAL A 3 10.17 -16.46 -2.98
C VAL A 3 8.86 -16.70 -2.23
N LEU A 4 7.85 -17.19 -2.94
CA LEU A 4 6.54 -17.56 -2.42
C LEU A 4 6.35 -19.09 -2.49
N PRO A 5 5.66 -19.69 -1.51
CA PRO A 5 5.13 -21.04 -1.65
C PRO A 5 4.05 -21.08 -2.72
N ASP A 6 3.69 -22.28 -3.17
CA ASP A 6 2.72 -22.47 -4.23
C ASP A 6 1.35 -21.83 -3.89
N PHE A 7 0.66 -21.26 -4.88
CA PHE A 7 -0.63 -20.60 -4.66
C PHE A 7 -1.74 -21.56 -4.21
N GLU A 8 -1.54 -22.87 -4.39
CA GLU A 8 -2.44 -23.91 -3.86
C GLU A 8 -2.18 -24.21 -2.37
N SER A 9 -1.06 -23.75 -1.82
CA SER A 9 -0.68 -23.99 -0.43
C SER A 9 -1.43 -23.08 0.54
N ALA A 10 -1.85 -23.63 1.68
CA ALA A 10 -2.47 -22.85 2.77
C ALA A 10 -1.53 -21.78 3.35
N GLU A 11 -0.22 -21.95 3.15
CA GLU A 11 0.83 -21.02 3.57
C GLU A 11 1.01 -19.83 2.62
N PHE A 12 0.37 -19.83 1.44
CA PHE A 12 0.49 -18.75 0.47
C PHE A 12 0.06 -17.39 1.03
N ALA A 13 -1.16 -17.30 1.56
CA ALA A 13 -1.70 -16.06 2.14
C ALA A 13 -0.82 -15.49 3.29
N PRO A 14 -0.42 -16.28 4.31
CA PRO A 14 0.44 -15.76 5.37
C PRO A 14 1.85 -15.44 4.89
N ALA A 15 2.43 -16.21 3.95
CA ALA A 15 3.74 -15.93 3.38
C ALA A 15 3.74 -14.63 2.57
N LEU A 16 2.73 -14.42 1.71
CA LEU A 16 2.56 -13.17 0.96
C LEU A 16 2.47 -11.96 1.89
N LYS A 17 1.68 -12.07 2.96
CA LYS A 17 1.57 -11.03 3.97
C LYS A 17 2.88 -10.79 4.73
N ALA A 18 3.61 -11.85 5.07
CA ALA A 18 4.89 -11.74 5.76
C ALA A 18 5.93 -11.00 4.90
N ILE A 19 6.09 -11.40 3.64
CA ILE A 19 7.03 -10.78 2.70
C ILE A 19 6.66 -9.32 2.45
N ARG A 20 5.37 -9.02 2.23
CA ARG A 20 4.91 -7.63 2.07
C ARG A 20 5.27 -6.77 3.29
N LYS A 21 5.07 -7.29 4.50
CA LYS A 21 5.44 -6.60 5.74
C LYS A 21 6.95 -6.45 5.90
N GLN A 22 7.73 -7.46 5.51
CA GLN A 22 9.19 -7.43 5.52
C GLN A 22 9.73 -6.34 4.60
N LEU A 23 9.14 -6.18 3.41
CA LEU A 23 9.46 -5.12 2.45
C LEU A 23 8.83 -3.76 2.81
N GLN A 24 8.09 -3.67 3.92
CA GLN A 24 7.34 -2.48 4.34
C GLN A 24 6.38 -1.92 3.27
N LEU A 25 5.87 -2.78 2.38
CA LEU A 25 4.97 -2.36 1.29
C LEU A 25 3.50 -2.34 1.73
N SER A 26 2.76 -1.33 1.28
CA SER A 26 1.30 -1.30 1.41
C SER A 26 0.66 -2.25 0.38
N ARG A 27 -0.58 -2.69 0.64
CA ARG A 27 -1.33 -3.52 -0.33
C ARG A 27 -1.48 -2.81 -1.67
N THR A 28 -1.70 -1.50 -1.63
CA THR A 28 -1.79 -0.63 -2.81
C THR A 28 -0.49 -0.53 -3.57
N ALA A 29 0.64 -0.38 -2.88
CA ALA A 29 1.94 -0.36 -3.53
C ALA A 29 2.25 -1.69 -4.22
N LEU A 30 2.00 -2.83 -3.54
CA LEU A 30 2.18 -4.15 -4.13
C LEU A 30 1.25 -4.37 -5.34
N ALA A 31 -0.01 -3.99 -5.22
CA ALA A 31 -0.99 -4.09 -6.29
C ALA A 31 -0.56 -3.29 -7.53
N ALA A 32 -0.14 -2.03 -7.34
CA ALA A 32 0.37 -1.18 -8.40
C ALA A 32 1.59 -1.80 -9.10
N GLN A 33 2.50 -2.42 -8.35
CA GLN A 33 3.74 -2.95 -8.90
C GLN A 33 3.57 -4.28 -9.66
N VAL A 34 2.57 -5.09 -9.28
CA VAL A 34 2.22 -6.32 -10.00
C VAL A 34 1.23 -6.03 -11.16
N GLY A 35 0.58 -4.87 -11.15
CA GLY A 35 -0.49 -4.53 -12.09
C GLY A 35 -1.81 -5.26 -11.76
N LEU A 36 -2.06 -5.50 -10.48
CA LEU A 36 -3.29 -6.12 -9.97
C LEU A 36 -4.11 -5.10 -9.19
N SER A 37 -5.38 -5.40 -8.93
CA SER A 37 -6.21 -4.57 -8.07
C SER A 37 -5.85 -4.77 -6.59
N THR A 38 -5.94 -3.70 -5.80
CA THR A 38 -5.82 -3.75 -4.33
C THR A 38 -6.74 -4.78 -3.69
N ALA A 39 -7.98 -4.86 -4.18
CA ALA A 39 -8.96 -5.85 -3.76
C ALA A 39 -8.52 -7.28 -4.06
N ALA A 40 -7.80 -7.53 -5.17
CA ALA A 40 -7.26 -8.84 -5.50
C ALA A 40 -6.17 -9.24 -4.49
N ILE A 41 -5.22 -8.34 -4.21
CA ILE A 41 -4.19 -8.57 -3.17
C ILE A 41 -4.83 -8.80 -1.80
N GLN A 42 -5.85 -8.02 -1.44
CA GLN A 42 -6.57 -8.21 -0.18
C GLN A 42 -7.26 -9.58 -0.11
N ARG A 43 -7.90 -10.04 -1.20
CA ARG A 43 -8.53 -11.36 -1.28
C ARG A 43 -7.51 -12.50 -1.18
N TYR A 44 -6.32 -12.33 -1.74
CA TYR A 44 -5.25 -13.32 -1.65
C TYR A 44 -4.64 -13.40 -0.24
N GLU A 45 -4.55 -12.27 0.49
CA GLU A 45 -4.07 -12.25 1.87
C GLU A 45 -5.15 -12.60 2.91
N ALA A 46 -6.41 -12.31 2.61
CA ALA A 46 -7.54 -12.66 3.46
C ALA A 46 -7.75 -14.16 3.33
N GLN A 47 -7.37 -14.92 4.36
CA GLN A 47 -7.66 -16.35 4.49
C GLN A 47 -9.17 -16.63 4.66
N ASP A 48 -10.03 -15.87 4.00
CA ASP A 48 -11.47 -15.77 4.23
C ASP A 48 -12.26 -16.92 3.58
N GLY A 49 -11.61 -18.07 3.30
CA GLY A 49 -12.29 -19.25 2.76
C GLY A 49 -12.92 -19.09 1.36
N SER A 50 -12.88 -17.90 0.75
CA SER A 50 -13.57 -17.59 -0.51
C SER A 50 -13.02 -18.29 -1.77
N ASN A 51 -12.00 -19.16 -1.65
CA ASN A 51 -11.41 -19.93 -2.77
C ASN A 51 -11.03 -19.05 -3.99
N ILE A 52 -10.74 -17.77 -3.78
CA ILE A 52 -10.26 -16.87 -4.84
C ILE A 52 -8.76 -17.09 -4.97
N LYS A 53 -8.40 -18.02 -5.86
CA LYS A 53 -7.00 -18.33 -6.19
C LYS A 53 -6.48 -17.36 -7.25
N PRO A 54 -5.25 -16.84 -7.13
CA PRO A 54 -4.63 -16.10 -8.21
C PRO A 54 -4.47 -17.02 -9.43
N SER A 55 -4.74 -16.51 -10.64
CA SER A 55 -4.38 -17.22 -11.87
C SER A 55 -2.87 -17.44 -11.91
N ARG A 56 -2.43 -18.48 -12.63
CA ARG A 56 -1.00 -18.82 -12.78
C ARG A 56 -0.15 -17.63 -13.21
N GLU A 57 -0.62 -16.86 -14.20
CA GLU A 57 0.05 -15.62 -14.63
C GLU A 57 0.16 -14.57 -13.51
N ALA A 58 -0.88 -14.39 -12.71
CA ALA A 58 -0.88 -13.43 -11.60
C ALA A 58 0.12 -13.86 -10.50
N TYR A 59 0.19 -15.16 -10.21
CA TYR A 59 1.16 -15.74 -9.29
C TYR A 59 2.61 -15.56 -9.79
N GLU A 60 2.86 -15.80 -11.07
CA GLU A 60 4.20 -15.61 -11.67
C GLU A 60 4.64 -14.15 -11.62
N ARG A 61 3.73 -13.20 -11.92
CA ARG A 61 4.01 -11.76 -11.79
C ARG A 61 4.28 -11.37 -10.33
N LEU A 62 3.45 -11.84 -9.39
CA LEU A 62 3.65 -11.61 -7.96
C LEU A 62 5.04 -12.10 -7.51
N SER A 63 5.37 -13.33 -7.84
CA SER A 63 6.64 -13.96 -7.48
C SER A 63 7.84 -13.22 -8.07
N LYS A 64 7.76 -12.80 -9.33
CA LYS A 64 8.81 -12.06 -10.01
C LYS A 64 9.02 -10.68 -9.38
N VAL A 65 7.94 -9.92 -9.14
CA VAL A 65 8.00 -8.58 -8.53
C VAL A 65 8.55 -8.64 -7.12
N LEU A 66 8.08 -9.60 -6.30
CA LEU A 66 8.56 -9.78 -4.94
C LEU A 66 10.04 -10.20 -4.91
N ALA A 67 10.49 -11.07 -5.83
CA ALA A 67 11.89 -11.43 -5.94
C ALA A 67 12.78 -10.23 -6.30
N THR A 68 12.34 -9.40 -7.25
CA THR A 68 13.05 -8.16 -7.60
C THR A 68 13.12 -7.19 -6.42
N LEU A 69 12.01 -6.99 -5.70
CA LEU A 69 11.97 -6.10 -4.53
C LEU A 69 12.80 -6.61 -3.35
N LEU A 70 12.86 -7.92 -3.13
CA LEU A 70 13.73 -8.52 -2.13
C LEU A 70 15.21 -8.35 -2.49
N ALA A 71 15.56 -8.52 -3.77
CA ALA A 71 16.90 -8.26 -4.26
C ALA A 71 17.28 -6.77 -4.16
N ASP A 72 16.35 -5.87 -4.48
CA ASP A 72 16.53 -4.42 -4.35
C ASP A 72 16.68 -4.01 -2.89
N SER A 73 15.86 -4.54 -1.99
CA SER A 73 15.94 -4.28 -0.55
C SER A 73 17.25 -4.80 0.07
N ALA A 74 17.74 -5.96 -0.39
CA ALA A 74 19.06 -6.47 -0.01
C ALA A 74 20.21 -5.59 -0.57
N SER A 75 20.02 -4.97 -1.73
CA SER A 75 20.99 -4.04 -2.33
C SER A 75 20.93 -2.64 -1.71
N ALA A 76 19.76 -2.17 -1.28
CA ALA A 76 19.54 -0.89 -0.63
C ALA A 76 20.13 -0.84 0.79
N ALA A 77 20.30 -2.00 1.43
CA ALA A 77 21.04 -2.12 2.69
C ALA A 77 22.56 -1.87 2.56
N VAL A 78 23.09 -1.72 1.34
CA VAL A 78 24.52 -1.46 1.06
C VAL A 78 24.81 -0.01 0.65
N SER A 79 23.80 0.85 0.50
CA SER A 79 24.06 2.29 0.28
C SER A 79 24.38 2.98 1.61
N PRO A 80 25.59 3.56 1.79
CA PRO A 80 25.91 4.32 2.99
C PRO A 80 25.00 5.57 3.11
N PRO A 81 24.72 6.04 4.34
CA PRO A 81 23.98 7.28 4.52
C PRO A 81 24.77 8.44 3.89
N PRO A 82 24.13 9.40 3.20
CA PRO A 82 24.82 10.64 2.87
C PRO A 82 25.23 11.34 4.17
N PRO A 83 26.46 11.88 4.24
CA PRO A 83 27.00 12.45 5.46
C PRO A 83 26.29 13.76 5.83
N VAL A 84 26.25 13.95 7.14
CA VAL A 84 25.85 15.12 7.93
C VAL A 84 26.14 16.50 7.32
N MET A 85 25.22 17.45 7.53
CA MET A 85 25.54 18.87 7.71
C MET A 85 24.86 19.40 9.00
N PRO A 86 25.58 20.12 9.89
CA PRO A 86 25.10 20.61 11.19
C PRO A 86 24.45 22.02 11.12
N PRO A 87 23.84 22.53 12.22
CA PRO A 87 22.77 23.52 12.18
C PRO A 87 23.26 24.97 12.23
N VAL A 88 22.70 25.84 11.39
CA VAL A 88 22.74 27.29 11.57
C VAL A 88 21.33 27.80 11.81
N ALA A 89 21.14 28.32 13.01
CA ALA A 89 19.95 28.96 13.53
C ALA A 89 19.71 30.35 12.91
N VAL A 90 18.44 30.79 12.94
CA VAL A 90 17.89 32.15 13.21
C VAL A 90 16.49 32.20 12.54
N ALA A 91 15.45 31.91 13.31
CA ALA A 91 14.55 32.87 14.00
C ALA A 91 13.34 33.22 13.10
N ALA A 92 12.14 32.70 13.40
CA ALA A 92 11.19 33.14 14.44
C ALA A 92 10.07 33.99 13.84
N ALA A 93 8.88 33.39 13.73
CA ALA A 93 7.53 33.96 13.75
C ALA A 93 6.59 32.85 13.25
N THR A 94 5.40 32.56 13.76
CA THR A 94 4.57 33.07 14.85
C THR A 94 3.40 32.08 14.90
N ALA A 95 3.03 31.67 16.11
CA ALA A 95 1.70 31.21 16.54
C ALA A 95 0.95 30.05 15.82
N ALA A 96 0.32 29.26 16.69
CA ALA A 96 -0.96 28.58 16.52
C ALA A 96 -0.96 27.18 15.88
N GLU A 97 -1.12 26.16 16.73
CA GLU A 97 -2.12 25.11 16.49
C GLU A 97 -3.50 25.82 16.43
N PRO A 98 -4.46 25.50 15.53
CA PRO A 98 -4.92 24.14 15.22
C PRO A 98 -5.37 23.87 13.76
N ALA A 99 -5.87 22.65 13.53
CA ALA A 99 -6.80 22.27 12.47
C ALA A 99 -6.23 21.82 11.10
N ALA A 100 -6.95 20.83 10.56
CA ALA A 100 -6.72 20.09 9.33
C ALA A 100 -6.42 20.95 8.08
N PRO A 101 -5.66 20.42 7.12
CA PRO A 101 -5.74 20.87 5.75
C PRO A 101 -6.74 19.98 5.00
N LEU A 102 -7.98 20.47 4.87
CA LEU A 102 -8.86 20.04 3.80
C LEU A 102 -8.39 20.70 2.48
N ALA A 103 -8.18 19.83 1.50
CA ALA A 103 -8.50 20.00 0.08
C ALA A 103 -7.67 20.98 -0.76
N ALA A 104 -6.82 20.40 -1.62
CA ALA A 104 -6.87 20.65 -3.07
C ALA A 104 -6.17 19.50 -3.82
N GLY A 105 -6.92 18.73 -4.62
CA GLY A 105 -6.34 17.87 -5.66
C GLY A 105 -6.26 16.37 -5.42
N ILE A 106 -7.05 15.79 -4.51
CA ILE A 106 -7.13 14.32 -4.43
C ILE A 106 -7.98 13.83 -5.62
N LEU A 107 -7.33 13.14 -6.56
CA LEU A 107 -8.01 12.44 -7.66
C LEU A 107 -9.01 11.45 -7.07
N LEU A 108 -10.23 11.40 -7.61
CA LEU A 108 -11.28 10.48 -7.14
C LEU A 108 -10.81 9.02 -7.07
N ALA A 109 -9.83 8.64 -7.89
CA ALA A 109 -9.23 7.31 -7.94
C ALA A 109 -8.37 6.96 -6.71
N ASP A 110 -7.85 7.96 -5.99
CA ASP A 110 -7.02 7.79 -4.79
C ASP A 110 -7.75 8.20 -3.49
N ALA A 111 -8.94 8.80 -3.62
CA ALA A 111 -9.75 9.18 -2.49
C ALA A 111 -10.23 7.95 -1.73
N THR A 112 -9.93 7.89 -0.43
CA THR A 112 -10.45 6.85 0.46
C THR A 112 -11.95 7.02 0.68
N LEU A 113 -12.65 5.91 0.97
CA LEU A 113 -14.11 5.89 1.18
C LEU A 113 -14.55 6.94 2.23
N GLU A 114 -13.79 7.10 3.31
CA GLU A 114 -14.05 8.08 4.37
C GLU A 114 -13.95 9.53 3.86
N GLN A 115 -12.97 9.81 2.99
CA GLN A 115 -12.81 11.13 2.37
C GLN A 115 -13.93 11.43 1.38
N LEU A 116 -14.42 10.42 0.65
CA LEU A 116 -15.56 10.55 -0.25
C LEU A 116 -16.86 10.83 0.52
N ILE A 117 -17.09 10.14 1.63
CA ILE A 117 -18.25 10.36 2.51
C ILE A 117 -18.18 11.74 3.17
N ALA A 118 -17.01 12.15 3.67
CA ALA A 118 -16.80 13.46 4.29
C ALA A 118 -17.05 14.60 3.29
N ARG A 119 -16.57 14.46 2.05
CA ARG A 119 -16.82 15.43 0.96
C ARG A 119 -18.30 15.49 0.57
N ALA A 120 -18.97 14.34 0.46
CA ALA A 120 -20.41 14.30 0.17
C ALA A 120 -21.23 14.98 1.28
N LYS A 121 -20.89 14.74 2.56
CA LYS A 121 -21.52 15.43 3.69
C LYS A 121 -21.23 16.94 3.69
N ALA A 122 -20.01 17.36 3.35
CA ALA A 122 -19.65 18.77 3.25
C ALA A 122 -20.44 19.50 2.14
N MET A 123 -20.84 18.80 1.08
CA MET A 123 -21.75 19.33 0.05
C MET A 123 -23.24 19.23 0.42
N GLY A 124 -23.57 18.83 1.66
CA GLY A 124 -24.95 18.77 2.17
C GLY A 124 -25.67 17.44 1.94
N ALA A 125 -24.96 16.37 1.55
CA ALA A 125 -25.59 15.06 1.43
C ALA A 125 -26.02 14.53 2.80
N LYS A 126 -27.33 14.28 2.94
CA LYS A 126 -27.95 13.77 4.19
C LYS A 126 -27.75 12.27 4.38
N LYS A 127 -27.55 11.53 3.28
CA LYS A 127 -27.30 10.09 3.28
C LYS A 127 -26.38 9.75 2.09
N VAL A 128 -25.36 8.94 2.34
CA VAL A 128 -24.43 8.42 1.33
C VAL A 128 -24.57 6.90 1.35
N THR A 129 -25.03 6.33 0.24
CA THR A 129 -25.19 4.87 0.07
C THR A 129 -24.13 4.38 -0.91
N VAL A 130 -23.45 3.28 -0.57
CA VAL A 130 -22.43 2.65 -1.42
C VAL A 130 -22.89 1.22 -1.70
N GLU A 131 -23.23 0.93 -2.95
CA GLU A 131 -23.50 -0.44 -3.46
C GLU A 131 -22.26 -0.95 -4.17
N PHE A 132 -21.94 -2.24 -3.97
CA PHE A 132 -20.79 -2.94 -4.55
C PHE A 132 -21.25 -4.03 -5.51
#